data_AF-A0A726WMZ8-F1
#
_entry.id   AF-A0A726WMZ8-F1
#
_cell.length_a   1.000
_cell.length_b   1.000
_cell.length_c   1.000
_cell.angle_alpha   90.00
_cell.angle_beta   90.00
_cell.angle_gamma   90.00
#
_symmetry.space_group_name_H-M   'P 1'
#
loop_
_entity.id
_entity.type
_entity.pdbx_description
1 polymer ?
#
loop_
_entity_poly.entity_id
_entity_poly.type
_entity_poly.pdbx_seq_one_letter_code
_entity_poly.pdbx_strand_id
1 'polypeptide(L)'
;MGNIIQAQKGESFFDPACGSGEFISEIIKNQVAISGSEYDVDRLKISKMKMLVNDLSPSNISPSYFTEGHNLKKNFDIILSNPPFSLKIPFDMEMHFCMYGKPPTSNADFAFLQYCIFMLKDNGRAAIILPDGILFREGKEYEIRKKIIKNNHISAII
;
A
#
# COMPACT_ATOMS: atom_id res chain seq x y z
N MET A 1 -9.07 -1.94 10.69
CA MET A 1 -8.91 -3.02 9.68
C MET A 1 -8.12 -4.20 10.23
N GLY A 2 -7.39 -4.03 11.34
CA GLY A 2 -6.54 -5.04 11.96
C GLY A 2 -7.26 -6.33 12.35
N ASN A 3 -8.53 -6.27 12.74
CA ASN A 3 -9.32 -7.47 13.05
C ASN A 3 -9.53 -8.39 11.83
N ILE A 4 -9.57 -7.83 10.62
CA ILE A 4 -9.74 -8.60 9.37
C ILE A 4 -8.41 -9.27 8.99
N ILE A 5 -7.29 -8.58 9.22
CA ILE A 5 -5.96 -9.08 8.89
C ILE A 5 -5.41 -10.06 9.92
N GLN A 6 -5.83 -10.06 11.19
CA GLN A 6 -5.33 -11.02 12.20
C GLN A 6 -3.79 -11.07 12.25
N ALA A 7 -3.15 -9.92 12.45
CA ALA A 7 -1.68 -9.80 12.49
C ALA A 7 -1.07 -10.69 13.58
N GLN A 8 -0.01 -11.43 13.23
CA GLN A 8 0.72 -12.32 14.12
C GLN A 8 2.08 -11.72 14.49
N LYS A 9 2.54 -12.02 15.71
CA LYS A 9 3.85 -11.59 16.19
C LYS A 9 4.96 -12.07 15.24
N GLY A 10 5.87 -11.16 14.89
CA GLY A 10 7.02 -11.44 14.02
C GLY A 10 6.75 -11.30 12.53
N GLU A 11 5.50 -11.06 12.09
CA GLU A 11 5.20 -10.74 10.69
C GLU A 11 5.76 -9.35 10.30
N SER A 12 6.05 -9.16 9.02
CA SER A 12 6.42 -7.84 8.46
C SER A 12 5.19 -7.09 7.94
N PHE A 13 5.05 -5.85 8.39
CA PHE A 13 3.96 -4.93 8.06
C PHE A 13 4.45 -3.77 7.19
N PHE A 14 3.62 -3.36 6.22
CA PHE A 14 3.87 -2.18 5.42
C PHE A 14 2.60 -1.37 5.14
N ASP A 15 2.71 -0.05 5.24
CA ASP A 15 1.70 0.89 4.73
C ASP A 15 2.33 1.85 3.72
N PRO A 16 2.05 1.71 2.41
CA PRO A 16 2.62 2.56 1.36
C PRO A 16 2.10 4.00 1.35
N ALA A 17 1.09 4.29 2.16
CA ALA A 17 0.41 5.57 2.25
C ALA A 17 0.09 5.87 3.71
N CYS A 18 1.12 5.82 4.56
CA CYS A 18 0.93 5.71 6.01
C CYS A 18 0.34 6.96 6.66
N GLY A 19 0.27 8.08 5.94
CA GLY A 19 -0.28 9.33 6.46
C GLY A 19 0.40 9.71 7.77
N SER A 20 -0.42 9.99 8.78
CA SER A 20 0.05 10.33 10.12
C SER A 20 0.31 9.08 10.99
N GLY A 21 0.22 7.87 10.45
CA GLY A 21 0.55 6.61 11.13
C GLY A 21 -0.63 5.93 11.83
N GLU A 22 -1.85 6.08 11.33
CA GLU A 22 -3.08 5.51 11.93
C GLU A 22 -3.00 3.97 11.99
N PHE A 23 -2.72 3.30 10.87
CA PHE A 23 -2.59 1.84 10.84
C PHE A 23 -1.35 1.35 11.57
N ILE A 24 -0.26 2.12 11.57
CA ILE A 24 0.92 1.85 12.38
C ILE A 24 0.55 1.77 13.86
N SER A 25 -0.24 2.75 14.34
CA SER A 25 -0.71 2.79 15.74
C SER A 25 -1.65 1.63 16.08
N GLU A 26 -2.44 1.16 15.11
CA GLU A 26 -3.31 -0.01 15.28
C GLU A 26 -2.47 -1.29 15.39
N ILE A 27 -1.50 -1.48 14.49
CA ILE A 27 -0.83 -2.77 14.33
C ILE A 27 0.36 -2.99 15.26
N ILE A 28 0.97 -1.91 15.79
CA ILE A 28 2.12 -1.99 16.70
C ILE A 28 1.91 -2.90 17.91
N LYS A 29 0.66 -2.99 18.37
CA LYS A 29 0.24 -3.86 19.49
C LYS A 29 0.48 -5.35 19.22
N ASN A 30 0.57 -5.74 17.95
CA ASN A 30 0.75 -7.13 17.52
C ASN A 30 2.23 -7.55 17.42
N GLN A 31 3.19 -6.68 17.78
CA GLN A 31 4.64 -6.99 17.76
C GLN A 31 5.12 -7.44 16.36
N VAL A 32 4.71 -6.70 15.34
CA VAL A 32 5.14 -6.88 13.93
C VAL A 32 6.29 -5.94 13.58
N ALA A 33 7.09 -6.30 12.57
CA ALA A 33 8.12 -5.42 12.03
C ALA A 33 7.47 -4.35 11.13
N ILE A 34 7.47 -3.09 11.58
CA ILE A 34 6.76 -2.00 10.91
C ILE A 34 7.66 -1.33 9.86
N SER A 35 7.09 -1.09 8.69
CA SER A 35 7.61 -0.22 7.64
C SER A 35 6.48 0.61 7.03
N GLY A 36 6.80 1.71 6.35
CA GLY A 36 5.78 2.50 5.66
C GLY A 36 6.37 3.58 4.78
N SER A 37 5.50 4.26 4.04
CA SER A 37 5.89 5.43 3.27
C SER A 37 4.81 6.50 3.21
N GLU A 38 5.25 7.76 3.14
CA GLU A 38 4.36 8.92 3.01
C GLU A 38 5.06 10.07 2.28
N TYR A 39 4.49 10.57 1.19
CA TYR A 39 5.02 11.67 0.38
C TYR A 39 4.81 13.04 1.03
N ASP A 40 3.69 13.23 1.73
CA ASP A 40 3.45 14.47 2.46
C ASP A 40 4.43 14.58 3.63
N VAL A 41 5.29 15.60 3.56
CA VAL A 41 6.42 15.77 4.49
C VAL A 41 5.95 15.97 5.93
N ASP A 42 4.80 16.61 6.14
CA ASP A 42 4.32 16.90 7.50
C ASP A 42 3.65 15.68 8.12
N ARG A 43 2.83 14.94 7.36
CA ARG A 43 2.30 13.64 7.79
C ARG A 43 3.42 12.64 8.05
N LEU A 44 4.45 12.62 7.20
CA LEU A 44 5.64 11.79 7.39
C LEU A 44 6.36 12.09 8.71
N LYS A 45 6.52 13.36 9.08
CA LYS A 45 7.10 13.75 10.38
C LYS A 45 6.27 13.21 11.55
N ILE A 46 4.95 13.35 11.48
CA ILE A 46 4.03 12.87 12.53
C ILE A 46 4.15 11.34 12.66
N SER A 47 4.15 10.62 11.55
CA SER A 47 4.29 9.17 11.52
C SER A 47 5.63 8.71 12.12
N LYS A 48 6.74 9.41 11.78
CA LYS A 48 8.06 9.15 12.38
C LYS A 48 8.11 9.45 13.89
N MET A 49 7.44 10.50 14.36
CA MET A 49 7.32 10.77 15.79
C MET A 49 6.55 9.67 16.51
N LYS A 50 5.47 9.14 15.91
CA LYS A 50 4.74 8.00 16.47
C LYS A 50 5.61 6.76 16.58
N MET A 51 6.48 6.49 15.60
CA MET A 51 7.47 5.40 15.71
C MET A 51 8.37 5.58 16.91
N LEU A 52 8.96 6.78 17.07
CA LEU A 52 9.86 7.10 18.18
C LEU A 52 9.18 6.97 19.55
N VAL A 53 7.95 7.44 19.69
CA VAL A 53 7.17 7.35 20.95
C VAL A 53 6.91 5.90 21.36
N ASN A 54 6.92 4.96 20.42
CA ASN A 54 6.75 3.54 20.69
C ASN A 54 8.05 2.74 20.57
N ASP A 55 9.21 3.40 20.74
CA ASP A 55 10.55 2.78 20.71
C ASP A 55 10.90 2.06 19.39
N LEU A 56 10.30 2.50 18.27
CA LEU A 56 10.58 1.99 16.94
C LEU A 56 11.45 2.94 16.12
N SER A 57 12.25 2.37 15.21
CA SER A 57 13.12 3.18 14.35
C SER A 57 12.31 3.99 13.32
N PRO A 58 12.45 5.33 13.28
CA PRO A 58 11.81 6.17 12.27
C PRO A 58 12.42 5.99 10.87
N SER A 59 13.57 5.32 10.75
CA SER A 59 14.20 5.00 9.46
C SER A 59 13.37 4.03 8.61
N ASN A 60 12.46 3.28 9.24
CA ASN A 60 11.59 2.33 8.53
C ASN A 60 10.40 3.02 7.85
N ILE A 61 10.25 4.33 8.02
CA ILE A 61 9.29 5.13 7.28
C ILE A 61 10.04 6.08 6.35
N SER A 62 9.81 5.93 5.05
CA SER A 62 10.45 6.74 4.01
C SER A 62 9.43 7.66 3.32
N PRO A 63 9.89 8.67 2.57
CA PRO A 63 9.03 9.31 1.59
C PRO A 63 8.67 8.32 0.49
N SER A 64 7.39 8.08 0.16
CA SER A 64 7.06 7.47 -1.14
C SER A 64 5.58 7.50 -1.50
N TYR A 65 5.34 7.85 -2.76
CA TYR A 65 4.15 7.51 -3.57
C TYR A 65 4.62 7.13 -4.99
N PHE A 66 5.70 6.34 -5.00
CA PHE A 66 6.41 5.72 -6.12
C PHE A 66 7.17 6.74 -6.99
N THR A 67 8.32 6.49 -7.62
CA THR A 67 9.24 5.36 -7.82
C THR A 67 10.26 5.14 -6.70
N GLU A 68 10.47 3.87 -6.34
CA GLU A 68 11.79 3.36 -5.90
C GLU A 68 12.21 2.27 -6.91
N GLY A 69 13.47 2.28 -7.36
CA GLY A 69 13.97 1.60 -8.57
C GLY A 69 14.03 0.07 -8.55
N HIS A 70 14.99 -0.52 -9.29
CA HIS A 70 15.11 -1.98 -9.52
C HIS A 70 15.32 -2.87 -8.27
N ASN A 71 15.42 -2.30 -7.07
CA ASN A 71 15.68 -3.02 -5.82
C ASN A 71 14.41 -3.23 -4.95
N LEU A 72 13.22 -2.88 -5.43
CA LEU A 72 11.99 -3.25 -4.75
C LEU A 72 11.84 -4.78 -4.71
N LYS A 73 11.93 -5.36 -3.52
CA LYS A 73 11.70 -6.79 -3.29
C LYS A 73 10.37 -6.97 -2.56
N LYS A 74 9.63 -8.03 -2.92
CA LYS A 74 8.47 -8.55 -2.18
C LYS A 74 8.88 -8.85 -0.75
N ASN A 75 8.40 -8.07 0.22
CA ASN A 75 8.97 -8.08 1.56
C ASN A 75 7.95 -8.16 2.69
N PHE A 76 6.65 -8.09 2.41
CA PHE A 76 5.65 -7.88 3.47
C PHE A 76 4.62 -9.00 3.58
N ASP A 77 4.42 -9.48 4.81
CA ASP A 77 3.36 -10.43 5.18
C ASP A 77 2.00 -9.73 5.25
N ILE A 78 2.01 -8.46 5.67
CA ILE A 78 0.82 -7.66 5.88
C ILE A 78 0.95 -6.31 5.20
N ILE A 79 -0.09 -5.90 4.47
CA ILE A 79 -0.26 -4.52 4.04
C ILE A 79 -1.62 -3.98 4.53
N LEU A 80 -1.61 -2.86 5.25
CA LEU A 80 -2.81 -2.06 5.52
C LEU A 80 -2.58 -0.69 4.91
N SER A 81 -3.54 -0.18 4.15
CA SER A 81 -3.37 1.14 3.56
C SER A 81 -4.68 1.84 3.25
N ASN A 82 -4.64 3.17 3.37
CA ASN A 82 -5.70 4.07 2.93
C ASN A 82 -5.09 5.13 2.02
N PRO A 83 -4.75 4.77 0.78
CA PRO A 83 -4.12 5.68 -0.16
C PRO A 83 -5.02 6.88 -0.49
N PRO A 84 -4.43 8.02 -0.92
CA PRO A 84 -5.18 9.17 -1.41
C PRO A 84 -5.99 8.79 -2.64
N PHE A 85 -7.29 9.04 -2.57
CA PHE A 85 -8.21 8.67 -3.64
C PHE A 85 -8.03 9.55 -4.87
N SER A 86 -8.05 8.92 -6.05
CA SER A 86 -8.01 9.63 -7.34
C SER A 86 -6.81 10.59 -7.49
N LEU A 87 -5.68 10.23 -6.87
CA LEU A 87 -4.43 10.96 -7.03
C LEU A 87 -4.01 10.95 -8.51
N LYS A 88 -3.56 12.10 -9.03
CA LYS A 88 -2.97 12.19 -10.36
C LYS A 88 -1.52 11.74 -10.33
N ILE A 89 -1.11 10.97 -11.34
CA ILE A 89 0.25 10.45 -11.49
C ILE A 89 0.94 11.18 -12.65
N PRO A 90 2.21 11.59 -12.51
CA PRO A 90 3.01 12.07 -13.63
C PRO A 90 3.02 11.10 -14.81
N PHE A 91 2.97 11.63 -16.03
CA PHE A 91 2.89 10.81 -17.24
C PHE A 91 4.12 9.92 -17.43
N ASP A 92 5.28 10.47 -17.13
CA ASP A 92 6.61 9.86 -17.24
C ASP A 92 7.00 9.02 -16.02
N MET A 93 6.17 8.96 -14.97
CA MET A 93 6.45 8.10 -13.82
C MET A 93 6.57 6.64 -14.25
N GLU A 94 7.74 6.06 -13.99
CA GLU A 94 7.97 4.64 -14.15
C GLU A 94 7.24 3.86 -13.06
N MET A 95 6.55 2.80 -13.44
CA MET A 95 5.78 1.99 -12.49
C MET A 95 6.05 0.51 -12.78
N HIS A 96 7.30 0.09 -12.55
CA HIS A 96 7.76 -1.28 -12.80
C HIS A 96 6.95 -2.34 -12.04
N PHE A 97 6.27 -1.95 -10.97
CA PHE A 97 5.37 -2.79 -10.18
C PHE A 97 3.99 -3.01 -10.82
N CYS A 98 3.61 -2.28 -11.88
CA CYS A 98 2.31 -2.41 -12.55
C CYS A 98 2.24 -3.66 -13.45
N MET A 99 2.11 -4.83 -12.84
CA MET A 99 2.07 -6.14 -13.52
C MET A 99 0.87 -6.33 -14.46
N TYR A 100 -0.23 -5.62 -14.24
CA TYR A 100 -1.49 -5.80 -14.97
C TYR A 100 -1.78 -4.70 -16.00
N GLY A 101 -0.97 -3.64 -15.98
CA GLY A 101 -1.02 -2.51 -16.91
C GLY A 101 -0.88 -1.18 -16.19
N LYS A 102 -0.31 -0.19 -16.89
CA LYS A 102 -0.19 1.19 -16.38
C LYS A 102 -1.58 1.85 -16.30
N PRO A 103 -2.02 2.29 -15.12
CA PRO A 103 -3.30 2.98 -14.96
C PRO A 103 -3.32 4.36 -15.63
N PRO A 104 -4.49 4.98 -15.82
CA PRO A 104 -4.60 6.35 -16.29
C PRO A 104 -3.83 7.33 -15.39
N THR A 105 -3.18 8.34 -15.97
CA THR A 105 -2.47 9.39 -15.20
C THR A 105 -3.41 10.25 -14.36
N SER A 106 -4.70 10.27 -14.69
CA SER A 106 -5.71 10.97 -13.90
C SER A 106 -6.11 10.24 -12.62
N ASN A 107 -5.71 8.98 -12.42
CA ASN A 107 -6.15 8.18 -11.27
C ASN A 107 -5.15 7.09 -10.87
N ALA A 108 -4.63 7.19 -9.64
CA ALA A 108 -3.67 6.26 -9.06
C ALA A 108 -4.26 5.06 -8.31
N ASP A 109 -5.58 4.91 -8.19
CA ASP A 109 -6.21 3.88 -7.36
C ASP A 109 -5.68 2.46 -7.73
N PHE A 110 -5.61 2.16 -9.03
CA PHE A 110 -5.04 0.90 -9.53
C PHE A 110 -3.50 0.84 -9.47
N ALA A 111 -2.81 1.99 -9.38
CA ALA A 111 -1.37 1.99 -9.12
C ALA A 111 -1.11 1.51 -7.69
N PHE A 112 -1.83 2.04 -6.71
CA PHE A 112 -1.72 1.59 -5.31
C PHE A 112 -2.08 0.13 -5.14
N LEU A 113 -3.20 -0.31 -5.73
CA LEU A 113 -3.61 -1.70 -5.64
C LEU A 113 -2.52 -2.63 -6.21
N GLN A 114 -1.98 -2.30 -7.39
CA GLN A 114 -0.90 -3.08 -7.99
C GLN A 114 0.40 -3.00 -7.18
N TYR A 115 0.73 -1.85 -6.60
CA TYR A 115 1.89 -1.69 -5.74
C TYR A 115 1.78 -2.58 -4.50
N CYS A 116 0.63 -2.59 -3.83
CA CYS A 116 0.40 -3.46 -2.69
C CYS A 116 0.53 -4.93 -3.09
N ILE A 117 -0.11 -5.37 -4.19
CA ILE A 117 0.03 -6.75 -4.69
C ILE A 117 1.50 -7.08 -4.98
N PHE A 118 2.25 -6.15 -5.56
CA PHE A 118 3.66 -6.34 -5.88
C PHE A 118 4.55 -6.42 -4.64
N MET A 119 4.23 -5.71 -3.56
CA MET A 119 5.03 -5.67 -2.33
C MET A 119 4.76 -6.84 -1.36
N LEU A 120 3.64 -7.55 -1.56
CA LEU A 120 3.29 -8.74 -0.78
C LEU A 120 4.23 -9.91 -1.07
N LYS A 121 4.58 -10.66 -0.02
CA LYS A 121 5.09 -12.03 -0.16
C LYS A 121 3.99 -12.94 -0.73
N ASP A 122 4.38 -14.11 -1.23
CA ASP A 122 3.43 -15.02 -1.90
C ASP A 122 2.28 -15.50 -0.98
N ASN A 123 2.50 -15.58 0.33
CA ASN A 123 1.46 -15.89 1.34
C ASN A 123 1.03 -14.66 2.16
N GLY A 124 1.39 -13.45 1.72
CA GLY A 124 1.01 -12.21 2.36
C GLY A 124 -0.45 -11.86 2.13
N ARG A 125 -0.96 -10.92 2.92
CA ARG A 125 -2.34 -10.42 2.81
C ARG A 125 -2.40 -8.91 2.93
N ALA A 126 -3.32 -8.30 2.20
CA ALA A 126 -3.55 -6.87 2.25
C ALA A 126 -5.02 -6.53 2.51
N ALA A 127 -5.25 -5.41 3.19
CA ALA A 127 -6.55 -4.74 3.25
C ALA A 127 -6.32 -3.27 2.90
N ILE A 128 -6.98 -2.83 1.83
CA ILE A 128 -6.74 -1.53 1.21
C ILE A 128 -8.07 -0.82 1.07
N ILE A 129 -8.16 0.42 1.55
CA ILE A 129 -9.34 1.27 1.35
C ILE A 129 -9.19 1.96 0.00
N LEU A 130 -10.15 1.76 -0.91
CA LEU A 130 -10.18 2.35 -2.24
C LEU A 130 -11.59 2.86 -2.54
N PRO A 131 -11.76 3.87 -3.41
CA PRO A 131 -13.07 4.38 -3.77
C PRO A 131 -13.83 3.40 -4.67
N ASP A 132 -15.17 3.43 -4.60
CA ASP A 132 -16.08 2.52 -5.32
C ASP A 132 -15.82 2.43 -6.83
N GLY A 133 -15.32 3.52 -7.44
CA GLY A 133 -15.03 3.56 -8.87
C GLY A 133 -14.07 2.46 -9.33
N ILE A 134 -13.25 1.89 -8.45
CA ILE A 134 -12.41 0.74 -8.79
C ILE A 134 -13.22 -0.45 -9.29
N LEU A 135 -14.48 -0.59 -8.85
CA LEU A 135 -15.37 -1.70 -9.18
C LEU A 135 -15.97 -1.59 -10.59
N PHE A 136 -16.20 -0.37 -11.08
CA PHE A 136 -17.02 -0.15 -12.28
C PHE A 136 -16.39 0.71 -13.37
N ARG A 137 -15.29 1.44 -13.12
CA ARG A 137 -14.63 2.25 -14.17
C ARG A 137 -14.19 1.39 -15.36
N GLU A 138 -14.36 1.96 -16.56
CA GLU A 138 -14.14 1.31 -17.86
C GLU A 138 -12.72 1.54 -18.42
N GLY A 139 -12.49 1.16 -19.68
CA GLY A 139 -11.23 1.41 -20.39
C GLY A 139 -10.05 0.67 -19.77
N LYS A 140 -8.91 1.37 -19.59
CA LYS A 140 -7.68 0.76 -19.04
C LYS A 140 -7.90 0.14 -17.65
N GLU A 141 -8.74 0.76 -16.83
CA GLU A 141 -9.04 0.29 -15.48
C GLU A 141 -9.84 -1.02 -15.48
N TYR A 142 -10.78 -1.16 -16.42
CA TYR A 142 -11.48 -2.43 -16.63
C TYR A 142 -10.52 -3.57 -16.99
N GLU A 143 -9.56 -3.33 -17.90
CA GLU A 143 -8.59 -4.35 -18.29
C GLU A 143 -7.65 -4.74 -17.14
N ILE A 144 -7.23 -3.79 -16.32
CA ILE A 144 -6.44 -4.05 -15.12
C ILE A 144 -7.26 -4.89 -14.13
N ARG A 145 -8.49 -4.46 -13.80
CA ARG A 145 -9.40 -5.17 -12.89
C ARG A 145 -9.63 -6.61 -13.33
N LYS A 146 -9.92 -6.82 -14.61
CA LYS A 146 -10.16 -8.14 -15.20
C LYS A 146 -8.95 -9.07 -15.01
N LYS A 147 -7.73 -8.57 -15.18
CA LYS A 147 -6.51 -9.37 -14.96
C LYS A 147 -6.27 -9.66 -13.48
N ILE A 148 -6.48 -8.69 -12.59
CA ILE A 148 -6.35 -8.89 -11.14
C ILE A 148 -7.31 -10.00 -10.66
N ILE A 149 -8.58 -9.94 -11.08
CA ILE A 149 -9.59 -10.96 -10.73
C ILE A 149 -9.21 -12.33 -11.28
N LYS A 150 -8.76 -12.41 -12.55
CA LYS A 150 -8.32 -13.67 -13.15
C LYS A 150 -7.12 -14.32 -12.44
N ASN A 151 -6.26 -13.53 -11.80
CA ASN A 151 -5.13 -14.02 -11.03
C ASN A 151 -5.49 -14.35 -9.56
N ASN A 152 -6.77 -14.30 -9.21
CA ASN A 152 -7.29 -14.69 -7.88
C ASN A 152 -6.62 -13.96 -6.70
N HIS A 153 -6.27 -12.68 -6.90
CA HIS A 153 -5.66 -11.86 -5.84
C HIS A 153 -6.67 -11.24 -4.86
N ILE A 154 -7.98 -11.32 -5.15
CA ILE A 154 -9.02 -10.67 -4.36
C ILE A 154 -9.85 -11.74 -3.65
N SER A 155 -9.72 -11.82 -2.33
CA SER A 155 -10.50 -12.75 -1.50
C SER A 155 -11.87 -12.19 -1.11
N ALA A 156 -11.98 -10.88 -0.91
CA ALA A 156 -13.21 -10.22 -0.47
C ALA A 156 -13.26 -8.73 -0.87
N ILE A 157 -14.48 -8.20 -0.98
CA ILE A 157 -14.83 -6.78 -1.09
C ILE A 157 -15.92 -6.55 -0.04
N ILE A 158 -15.78 -5.52 0.79
CA ILE A 158 -16.65 -5.24 1.94
C ILE A 158 -17.23 -3.84 1.82
#